data_AF-A0A101FNJ4-F1
#
_entry.id   AF-A0A101FNJ4-F1
#
_cell.length_a   1.000
_cell.length_b   1.000
_cell.length_c   1.000
_cell.angle_alpha   90.00
_cell.angle_beta   90.00
_cell.angle_gamma   90.00
#
_symmetry.space_group_name_H-M   'P 1'
#
loop_
_entity.id
_entity.type
_entity.pdbx_description
1 polymer ?
#
loop_
_entity_poly.entity_id
_entity_poly.type
_entity_poly.pdbx_seq_one_letter_code
_entity_poly.pdbx_strand_id
1 'polypeptide(L)'
;RHVHPAVAPVMERVAVVVGGCSSASCILGAKLAGIEPQGTIPHAAILIVGDTVELALLYDKYIPEEEARTILVDTFKDEAEESLRVAEALGSKLAGVRLDTPGERGGVTPELVREVRWRLDKSGFTDVKIVVSGGLSPDRIRELAQAGADFFGVGSYIAHAKAIDMTMDIKMVDGIPKAKRGRLPGIVENPLLRRVL
;
A
#
# COMPACT_ATOMS: atom_id res chain seq x y z
N ARG A 1 8.20 6.03 -2.71
CA ARG A 1 9.50 5.99 -3.44
C ARG A 1 9.44 6.36 -4.93
N HIS A 2 8.26 6.42 -5.56
CA HIS A 2 8.10 6.62 -7.01
C HIS A 2 8.07 8.09 -7.47
N VAL A 3 8.11 9.03 -6.53
CA VAL A 3 8.07 10.47 -6.78
C VAL A 3 9.24 11.13 -6.05
N HIS A 4 9.57 12.37 -6.44
CA HIS A 4 10.61 13.14 -5.79
C HIS A 4 10.35 13.24 -4.27
N PRO A 5 11.34 13.02 -3.40
CA PRO A 5 11.13 12.97 -1.95
C PRO A 5 10.53 14.27 -1.38
N ALA A 6 10.77 15.41 -2.02
CA ALA A 6 10.16 16.69 -1.61
C ALA A 6 8.62 16.74 -1.72
N VAL A 7 8.01 15.91 -2.58
CA VAL A 7 6.55 15.89 -2.76
C VAL A 7 5.88 14.64 -2.18
N ALA A 8 6.65 13.59 -1.88
CA ALA A 8 6.14 12.33 -1.33
C ALA A 8 5.25 12.52 -0.07
N PRO A 9 5.60 13.38 0.91
CA PRO A 9 4.79 13.53 2.12
C PRO A 9 3.40 14.11 1.83
N VAL A 10 3.33 15.13 0.97
CA VAL A 10 2.06 15.77 0.60
C VAL A 10 1.19 14.79 -0.17
N MET A 11 1.79 14.03 -1.08
CA MET A 11 1.10 13.01 -1.85
C MET A 11 0.49 11.91 -0.96
N GLU A 12 1.28 11.33 -0.05
CA GLU A 12 0.79 10.27 0.84
C GLU A 12 -0.27 10.78 1.82
N ARG A 13 -0.12 12.01 2.34
CA ARG A 13 -1.16 12.65 3.15
C ARG A 13 -2.50 12.69 2.40
N VAL A 14 -2.49 13.15 1.15
CA VAL A 14 -3.72 13.25 0.34
C VAL A 14 -4.28 11.86 0.05
N ALA A 15 -3.43 10.88 -0.22
CA ALA A 15 -3.86 9.49 -0.43
C ALA A 15 -4.59 8.92 0.80
N VAL A 16 -4.13 9.23 2.01
CA VAL A 16 -4.77 8.80 3.27
C VAL A 16 -6.04 9.59 3.56
N VAL A 17 -5.95 10.92 3.63
CA VAL A 17 -7.04 11.77 4.13
C VAL A 17 -8.20 11.88 3.14
N VAL A 18 -7.91 11.81 1.84
CA VAL A 18 -8.91 12.01 0.77
C VAL A 18 -9.02 10.79 -0.14
N GLY A 19 -7.90 10.15 -0.47
CA GLY A 19 -7.83 9.05 -1.44
C GLY A 19 -8.33 7.69 -0.93
N GLY A 20 -8.57 7.56 0.38
CA GLY A 20 -9.10 6.33 0.99
C GLY A 20 -8.05 5.29 1.37
N CYS A 21 -6.76 5.60 1.36
CA CYS A 21 -5.73 4.72 1.91
C CYS A 21 -5.81 4.68 3.44
N SER A 22 -5.75 3.48 4.03
CA SER A 22 -5.84 3.31 5.49
C SER A 22 -4.57 3.69 6.25
N SER A 23 -3.41 3.67 5.58
CA SER A 23 -2.10 3.96 6.19
C SER A 23 -1.12 4.56 5.17
N ALA A 24 0.03 5.02 5.66
CA ALA A 24 1.11 5.62 4.88
C ALA A 24 2.47 5.04 5.28
N SER A 25 3.40 4.95 4.34
CA SER A 25 4.76 4.43 4.56
C SER A 25 5.79 5.52 4.77
N CYS A 26 5.54 6.71 4.23
CA CYS A 26 6.37 7.89 4.41
C CYS A 26 6.10 8.47 5.79
N ILE A 27 7.14 8.52 6.63
CA ILE A 27 7.09 9.07 7.98
C ILE A 27 6.44 10.46 8.00
N LEU A 28 6.90 11.37 7.13
CA LEU A 28 6.36 12.73 7.10
C LEU A 28 4.94 12.76 6.50
N GLY A 29 4.61 11.88 5.56
CA GLY A 29 3.26 11.77 5.01
C GLY A 29 2.25 11.32 6.05
N ALA A 30 2.59 10.28 6.82
CA ALA A 30 1.81 9.78 7.94
C ALA A 30 1.60 10.86 9.01
N LYS A 31 2.68 11.55 9.40
CA LYS A 31 2.62 12.69 10.33
C LYS A 31 1.67 13.80 9.83
N LEU A 32 1.74 14.16 8.55
CA LEU A 32 0.85 15.16 7.96
C LEU A 32 -0.61 14.72 7.88
N ALA A 33 -0.86 13.40 7.86
CA ALA A 33 -2.20 12.80 7.91
C ALA A 33 -2.69 12.58 9.35
N GLY A 34 -1.85 12.78 10.36
CA GLY A 34 -2.20 12.56 11.76
C GLY A 34 -2.26 11.08 12.15
N ILE A 35 -1.50 10.21 11.48
CA ILE A 35 -1.42 8.78 11.75
C ILE A 35 0.05 8.34 11.93
N GLU A 36 0.25 7.17 12.53
CA GLU A 36 1.57 6.53 12.57
C GLU A 36 1.93 5.90 11.20
N PRO A 37 3.20 5.95 10.78
CA PRO A 37 3.63 5.30 9.57
C PRO A 37 3.62 3.77 9.75
N GLN A 38 3.35 3.05 8.66
CA GLN A 38 3.34 1.59 8.64
C GLN A 38 4.40 1.05 7.67
N GLY A 39 5.05 -0.04 8.05
CA GLY A 39 6.00 -0.75 7.22
C GLY A 39 6.16 -2.19 7.69
N THR A 40 6.66 -3.05 6.80
CA THR A 40 7.04 -4.43 7.13
C THR A 40 8.55 -4.58 6.95
N ILE A 41 9.06 -5.73 7.38
CA ILE A 41 10.44 -6.14 7.09
C ILE A 41 10.71 -6.10 5.58
N PRO A 42 11.83 -5.53 5.12
CA PRO A 42 12.24 -5.57 3.71
C PRO A 42 13.07 -6.82 3.37
N HIS A 43 13.09 -7.23 2.10
CA HIS A 43 13.95 -8.32 1.62
C HIS A 43 15.43 -8.14 2.01
N ALA A 44 15.93 -6.91 2.05
CA ALA A 44 17.32 -6.62 2.43
C ALA A 44 17.69 -7.20 3.80
N ALA A 45 16.78 -7.18 4.77
CA ALA A 45 17.04 -7.76 6.09
C ALA A 45 17.12 -9.29 6.02
N ILE A 46 16.25 -9.94 5.23
CA ILE A 46 16.25 -11.40 5.03
C ILE A 46 17.55 -11.83 4.33
N LEU A 47 17.99 -11.06 3.33
CA LEU A 47 19.25 -11.31 2.62
C LEU A 47 20.48 -11.17 3.52
N ILE A 48 20.49 -10.22 4.45
CA ILE A 48 21.60 -10.03 5.40
C ILE A 48 21.70 -11.20 6.37
N VAL A 49 20.56 -11.70 6.87
CA VAL A 49 20.51 -12.83 7.80
C VAL A 49 20.77 -14.16 7.06
N GLY A 50 20.26 -14.30 5.85
CA GLY A 50 20.42 -15.49 5.02
C GLY A 50 19.31 -16.54 5.15
N ASP A 51 18.34 -16.33 6.05
CA ASP A 51 17.13 -17.17 6.19
C ASP A 51 15.94 -16.36 6.71
N THR A 52 14.75 -16.63 6.17
CA THR A 52 13.52 -15.93 6.52
C THR A 52 13.05 -16.25 7.93
N VAL A 53 13.15 -17.51 8.36
CA VAL A 53 12.70 -17.94 9.69
C VAL A 53 13.61 -17.41 10.77
N GLU A 54 14.93 -17.47 10.55
CA GLU A 54 15.91 -16.87 11.46
C GLU A 54 15.64 -15.37 11.66
N LEU A 55 15.42 -14.62 10.57
CA LEU A 55 15.05 -13.22 10.70
C LEU A 55 13.71 -13.03 11.41
N ALA A 56 12.70 -13.85 11.12
CA ALA A 56 11.39 -13.74 11.76
C ALA A 56 11.49 -13.90 13.29
N LEU A 57 12.28 -14.86 13.77
CA LEU A 57 12.54 -15.07 15.19
C LEU A 57 13.34 -13.92 15.83
N LEU A 58 14.34 -13.39 15.11
CA LEU A 58 15.08 -12.21 15.56
C LEU A 58 14.19 -10.98 15.63
N TYR A 59 13.33 -10.77 14.64
CA TYR A 59 12.38 -9.67 14.60
C TYR A 59 11.41 -9.75 15.78
N ASP A 60 10.83 -10.93 16.04
CA ASP A 60 9.96 -11.13 17.21
C ASP A 60 10.66 -10.81 18.54
N LYS A 61 11.95 -11.16 18.65
CA LYS A 61 12.74 -10.95 19.88
C LYS A 61 13.02 -9.48 20.18
N TYR A 62 13.23 -8.64 19.16
CA TYR A 62 13.73 -7.26 19.35
C TYR A 62 12.69 -6.17 19.11
N ILE A 63 11.59 -6.48 18.44
CA ILE A 63 10.55 -5.50 18.10
C ILE A 63 9.45 -5.49 19.17
N PRO A 64 8.91 -4.31 19.54
CA PRO A 64 7.84 -4.20 20.54
C PRO A 64 6.65 -5.10 20.22
N GLU A 65 6.00 -5.67 21.23
CA GLU A 65 4.93 -6.68 21.07
C GLU A 65 3.71 -6.13 20.32
N GLU A 66 3.48 -4.82 20.36
CA GLU A 66 2.36 -4.15 19.70
C GLU A 66 2.51 -4.09 18.17
N GLU A 67 3.74 -4.24 17.66
CA GLU A 67 4.01 -4.24 16.22
C GLU A 67 3.64 -5.58 15.59
N ALA A 68 2.90 -5.55 14.48
CA ALA A 68 2.49 -6.76 13.79
C ALA A 68 3.71 -7.50 13.20
N ARG A 69 3.83 -8.81 13.49
CA ARG A 69 4.81 -9.67 12.81
C ARG A 69 4.27 -10.02 11.43
N THR A 70 4.54 -9.17 10.45
CA THR A 70 4.27 -9.44 9.04
C THR A 70 5.57 -9.72 8.29
N ILE A 71 5.73 -10.95 7.80
CA ILE A 71 7.00 -11.46 7.27
C ILE A 71 6.91 -11.63 5.75
N LEU A 72 7.91 -11.17 5.00
CA LEU A 72 8.05 -11.45 3.56
C LEU A 72 8.46 -12.91 3.35
N VAL A 73 7.78 -13.62 2.45
CA VAL A 73 7.95 -15.08 2.27
C VAL A 73 8.44 -15.47 0.86
N ASP A 74 8.80 -14.49 0.04
CA ASP A 74 9.14 -14.61 -1.37
C ASP A 74 10.63 -14.28 -1.65
N THR A 75 11.48 -14.30 -0.62
CA THR A 75 12.92 -13.98 -0.78
C THR A 75 13.74 -15.14 -1.31
N PHE A 76 13.58 -16.35 -0.74
CA PHE A 76 14.42 -17.51 -1.06
C PHE A 76 13.65 -18.71 -1.60
N LYS A 77 12.55 -19.08 -0.92
CA LYS A 77 11.80 -20.30 -1.22
C LYS A 77 10.48 -19.99 -1.93
N ASP A 78 9.79 -21.07 -2.28
CA ASP A 78 8.38 -21.02 -2.67
C ASP A 78 7.54 -20.41 -1.54
N GLU A 79 6.67 -19.47 -1.88
CA GLU A 79 5.93 -18.66 -0.92
C GLU A 79 4.99 -19.50 -0.04
N ALA A 80 4.43 -20.58 -0.59
CA ALA A 80 3.53 -21.45 0.15
C ALA A 80 4.30 -22.32 1.16
N GLU A 81 5.49 -22.81 0.79
CA GLU A 81 6.38 -23.50 1.72
C GLU A 81 6.96 -22.56 2.78
N GLU A 82 7.41 -21.38 2.39
CA GLU A 82 8.04 -20.42 3.30
C GLU A 82 7.03 -19.85 4.30
N SER A 83 5.78 -19.63 3.86
CA SER A 83 4.68 -19.25 4.75
C SER A 83 4.47 -20.25 5.88
N LEU A 84 4.51 -21.56 5.58
CA LEU A 84 4.39 -22.60 6.61
C LEU A 84 5.58 -22.60 7.56
N ARG A 85 6.81 -22.51 7.03
CA ARG A 85 8.03 -22.46 7.85
C ARG A 85 7.99 -21.30 8.86
N VAL A 86 7.56 -20.12 8.43
CA VAL A 86 7.45 -18.95 9.30
C VAL A 86 6.29 -19.10 10.30
N ALA A 87 5.15 -19.64 9.87
CA ALA A 87 4.00 -19.88 10.73
C ALA A 87 4.30 -20.90 11.84
N GLU A 88 5.00 -21.99 11.51
CA GLU A 88 5.45 -22.99 12.48
C GLU A 88 6.41 -22.40 13.52
N ALA A 89 7.32 -21.52 13.09
CA ALA A 89 8.32 -20.91 13.97
C ALA A 89 7.76 -19.84 14.91
N LEU A 90 6.83 -19.01 14.42
CA LEU A 90 6.26 -17.90 15.20
C LEU A 90 4.94 -18.26 15.90
N GLY A 91 4.24 -19.31 15.44
CA GLY A 91 2.97 -19.72 16.01
C GLY A 91 1.93 -18.60 15.99
N SER A 92 1.26 -18.40 17.13
CA SER A 92 0.23 -17.37 17.30
C SER A 92 0.76 -15.93 17.23
N LYS A 93 2.08 -15.73 17.25
CA LYS A 93 2.68 -14.40 17.11
C LYS A 93 2.72 -13.91 15.67
N LEU A 94 2.59 -14.80 14.68
CA LEU A 94 2.58 -14.40 13.27
C LEU A 94 1.28 -13.68 12.94
N ALA A 95 1.35 -12.37 12.69
CA ALA A 95 0.20 -11.58 12.28
C ALA A 95 -0.14 -11.79 10.80
N GLY A 96 0.88 -11.99 9.94
CA GLY A 96 0.65 -12.21 8.52
C GLY A 96 1.89 -12.56 7.72
N VAL A 97 1.67 -13.04 6.50
CA VAL A 97 2.71 -13.23 5.48
C VAL A 97 2.51 -12.20 4.38
N ARG A 98 3.61 -11.67 3.83
CA ARG A 98 3.59 -10.71 2.73
C ARG A 98 4.15 -11.35 1.47
N LEU A 99 3.37 -11.25 0.40
CA LEU A 99 3.72 -11.67 -0.96
C LEU A 99 4.09 -10.41 -1.78
N ASP A 100 5.34 -10.31 -2.21
CA ASP A 100 5.84 -9.29 -3.15
C ASP A 100 6.43 -9.94 -4.42
N THR A 101 5.92 -11.14 -4.75
CA THR A 101 6.48 -12.06 -5.74
C THR A 101 6.86 -11.33 -7.03
N PRO A 102 8.11 -11.45 -7.50
CA PRO A 102 8.57 -10.72 -8.67
C PRO A 102 7.91 -11.22 -9.96
N GLY A 103 7.85 -10.34 -10.97
CA GLY A 103 7.21 -10.65 -12.26
C GLY A 103 7.87 -11.81 -13.00
N GLU A 104 9.19 -12.00 -12.82
CA GLU A 104 9.97 -13.12 -13.37
C GLU A 104 9.53 -14.47 -12.78
N ARG A 105 8.81 -14.47 -11.66
CA ARG A 105 8.20 -15.64 -11.02
C ARG A 105 6.69 -15.71 -11.26
N GLY A 106 6.16 -14.84 -12.12
CA GLY A 106 4.73 -14.77 -12.45
C GLY A 106 3.94 -13.73 -11.64
N GLY A 107 4.58 -13.06 -10.69
CA GLY A 107 3.91 -12.14 -9.78
C GLY A 107 2.95 -12.82 -8.81
N VAL A 108 2.29 -12.03 -7.97
CA VAL A 108 1.27 -12.57 -7.06
C VAL A 108 -0.01 -12.89 -7.85
N THR A 109 -0.35 -14.17 -7.98
CA THR A 109 -1.56 -14.65 -8.69
C THR A 109 -2.68 -15.00 -7.70
N PRO A 110 -3.95 -15.00 -8.14
CA PRO A 110 -5.06 -15.52 -7.32
C PRO A 110 -4.83 -16.96 -6.85
N GLU A 111 -4.24 -17.81 -7.71
CA GLU A 111 -3.95 -19.20 -7.40
C GLU A 111 -2.90 -19.32 -6.29
N LEU A 112 -1.83 -18.51 -6.34
CA LEU A 112 -0.82 -18.46 -5.28
C LEU A 112 -1.44 -18.04 -3.94
N VAL A 113 -2.28 -17.00 -3.94
CA VAL A 113 -2.98 -16.55 -2.71
C VAL A 113 -3.86 -17.66 -2.15
N ARG A 114 -4.65 -18.35 -2.99
CA ARG A 114 -5.48 -19.48 -2.55
C ARG A 114 -4.64 -20.62 -2.01
N GLU A 115 -3.50 -20.93 -2.63
CA GLU A 115 -2.61 -21.98 -2.18
C GLU A 115 -2.01 -21.66 -0.80
N VAL A 116 -1.44 -20.46 -0.62
CA VAL A 116 -0.90 -20.00 0.66
C VAL A 116 -1.98 -20.05 1.74
N ARG A 117 -3.18 -19.52 1.45
CA ARG A 117 -4.32 -19.54 2.37
C ARG A 117 -4.70 -20.97 2.75
N TRP A 118 -4.86 -21.85 1.76
CA TRP A 118 -5.21 -23.25 1.97
C TRP A 118 -4.20 -23.99 2.85
N ARG A 119 -2.90 -23.82 2.58
CA ARG A 119 -1.83 -24.47 3.36
C ARG A 119 -1.79 -23.97 4.79
N LEU A 120 -1.89 -22.66 5.01
CA LEU A 120 -1.97 -22.07 6.35
C LEU A 120 -3.19 -22.61 7.12
N ASP A 121 -4.37 -22.62 6.48
CA ASP A 121 -5.61 -23.12 7.12
C ASP A 121 -5.53 -24.59 7.49
N LYS A 122 -5.00 -25.43 6.60
CA LYS A 122 -4.83 -26.87 6.86
C LYS A 122 -3.82 -27.16 7.97
N SER A 123 -2.90 -26.23 8.21
CA SER A 123 -1.92 -26.31 9.28
C SER A 123 -2.38 -25.61 10.57
N GLY A 124 -3.63 -25.12 10.62
CA GLY A 124 -4.23 -24.50 11.80
C GLY A 124 -3.96 -23.00 11.96
N PHE A 125 -3.32 -22.35 10.99
CA PHE A 125 -2.95 -20.93 11.01
C PHE A 125 -3.99 -20.04 10.33
N THR A 126 -5.27 -20.21 10.67
CA THR A 126 -6.41 -19.52 10.03
C THR A 126 -6.42 -18.01 10.24
N ASP A 127 -5.80 -17.53 11.31
CA ASP A 127 -5.79 -16.11 11.68
C ASP A 127 -4.65 -15.32 11.01
N VAL A 128 -3.65 -16.00 10.43
CA VAL A 128 -2.50 -15.37 9.76
C VAL A 128 -2.98 -14.64 8.52
N LYS A 129 -2.76 -13.34 8.43
CA LYS A 129 -3.22 -12.50 7.30
C LYS A 129 -2.32 -12.64 6.07
N ILE A 130 -2.90 -12.47 4.88
CA ILE A 130 -2.14 -12.42 3.63
C ILE A 130 -2.08 -10.97 3.14
N VAL A 131 -0.88 -10.42 3.11
CA VAL A 131 -0.58 -9.08 2.59
C VAL A 131 0.00 -9.22 1.19
N VAL A 132 -0.52 -8.45 0.23
CA VAL A 132 -0.01 -8.45 -1.15
C VAL A 132 0.53 -7.07 -1.51
N SER A 133 1.68 -7.02 -2.17
CA SER A 133 2.25 -5.80 -2.74
C SER A 133 2.79 -6.03 -4.15
N GLY A 134 3.13 -4.93 -4.82
CA GLY A 134 3.73 -4.97 -6.16
C GLY A 134 2.70 -5.08 -7.30
N GLY A 135 2.80 -4.19 -8.29
CA GLY A 135 1.99 -4.29 -9.52
C GLY A 135 0.46 -4.19 -9.33
N LEU A 136 -0.01 -3.60 -8.22
CA LEU A 136 -1.44 -3.56 -7.90
C LEU A 136 -2.19 -2.46 -8.68
N SER A 137 -3.36 -2.83 -9.18
CA SER A 137 -4.40 -1.95 -9.75
C SER A 137 -5.75 -2.25 -9.07
N PRO A 138 -6.79 -1.42 -9.24
CA PRO A 138 -8.11 -1.69 -8.69
C PRO A 138 -8.68 -3.06 -9.10
N ASP A 139 -8.47 -3.47 -10.35
CA ASP A 139 -8.94 -4.77 -10.83
C ASP A 139 -8.17 -5.92 -10.15
N ARG A 140 -6.84 -5.80 -10.08
CA ARG A 140 -5.97 -6.77 -9.40
C ARG A 140 -6.28 -6.90 -7.91
N ILE A 141 -6.57 -5.79 -7.23
CA ILE A 141 -6.99 -5.80 -5.83
C ILE A 141 -8.28 -6.59 -5.66
N ARG A 142 -9.30 -6.37 -6.53
CA ARG A 142 -10.55 -7.13 -6.44
C ARG A 142 -10.34 -8.63 -6.65
N GLU A 143 -9.55 -9.01 -7.65
CA GLU A 143 -9.23 -10.42 -7.94
C GLU A 143 -8.51 -11.09 -6.76
N LEU A 144 -7.48 -10.43 -6.21
CA LEU A 144 -6.67 -10.98 -5.12
C LEU A 144 -7.44 -10.98 -3.78
N ALA A 145 -8.29 -10.00 -3.53
CA ALA A 145 -9.17 -10.00 -2.36
C ALA A 145 -10.15 -11.18 -2.40
N GLN A 146 -10.75 -11.46 -3.56
CA GLN A 146 -11.61 -12.64 -3.76
C GLN A 146 -10.84 -13.95 -3.60
N ALA A 147 -9.53 -13.96 -3.84
CA ALA A 147 -8.67 -15.11 -3.64
C ALA A 147 -8.28 -15.35 -2.16
N GLY A 148 -8.48 -14.36 -1.28
CA GLY A 148 -8.18 -14.46 0.15
C GLY A 148 -7.09 -13.53 0.66
N ALA A 149 -6.64 -12.54 -0.14
CA ALA A 149 -5.74 -11.50 0.35
C ALA A 149 -6.47 -10.49 1.24
N ASP A 150 -5.88 -10.14 2.39
CA ASP A 150 -6.48 -9.27 3.40
C ASP A 150 -6.03 -7.80 3.27
N PHE A 151 -4.76 -7.57 2.92
CA PHE A 151 -4.16 -6.23 2.88
C PHE A 151 -3.37 -5.98 1.58
N PHE A 152 -3.32 -4.73 1.16
CA PHE A 152 -2.75 -4.33 -0.13
C PHE A 152 -1.78 -3.15 0.01
N GLY A 153 -0.51 -3.39 -0.31
CA GLY A 153 0.52 -2.36 -0.40
C GLY A 153 0.57 -1.74 -1.80
N VAL A 154 -0.13 -0.63 -2.00
CA VAL A 154 -0.23 0.04 -3.33
C VAL A 154 0.75 1.19 -3.45
N GLY A 155 1.72 1.07 -4.36
CA GLY A 155 2.74 2.08 -4.61
C GLY A 155 2.56 2.83 -5.93
N SER A 156 3.17 2.30 -6.99
CA SER A 156 3.29 2.95 -8.30
C SER A 156 1.96 3.36 -8.92
N TYR A 157 0.89 2.58 -8.77
CA TYR A 157 -0.42 2.92 -9.34
C TYR A 157 -0.96 4.26 -8.84
N ILE A 158 -0.82 4.54 -7.54
CA ILE A 158 -1.21 5.82 -6.95
C ILE A 158 -0.15 6.88 -7.28
N ALA A 159 1.13 6.53 -7.10
CA ALA A 159 2.24 7.46 -7.25
C ALA A 159 2.41 8.03 -8.67
N HIS A 160 2.08 7.24 -9.69
CA HIS A 160 2.17 7.62 -11.10
C HIS A 160 0.84 8.13 -11.67
N ALA A 161 -0.15 8.43 -10.82
CA ALA A 161 -1.42 8.97 -11.27
C ALA A 161 -1.19 10.21 -12.15
N LYS A 162 -1.87 10.26 -13.29
CA LYS A 162 -1.76 11.37 -14.22
C LYS A 162 -2.33 12.63 -13.55
N ALA A 163 -1.56 13.72 -13.59
CA ALA A 163 -2.03 15.01 -13.12
C ALA A 163 -3.32 15.41 -13.85
N ILE A 164 -4.29 15.94 -13.08
CA ILE A 164 -5.48 16.56 -13.65
C ILE A 164 -5.06 17.89 -14.25
N ASP A 165 -5.30 18.07 -15.55
CA ASP A 165 -5.00 19.32 -16.24
C ASP A 165 -6.00 20.39 -15.78
N MET A 166 -5.49 21.43 -15.12
CA MET A 166 -6.28 22.52 -14.56
C MET A 166 -5.80 23.85 -15.11
N THR A 167 -6.72 24.65 -15.63
CA THR A 167 -6.44 26.03 -16.06
C THR A 167 -7.08 27.02 -15.11
N MET A 168 -6.35 28.06 -14.73
CA MET A 168 -6.89 29.23 -14.04
C MET A 168 -7.02 30.40 -15.03
N ASP A 169 -8.20 31.01 -15.09
CA ASP A 169 -8.51 32.13 -15.99
C ASP A 169 -9.25 33.23 -15.21
N ILE A 170 -8.90 34.50 -15.47
CA ILE A 170 -9.66 35.65 -14.97
C ILE A 170 -11.06 35.64 -15.57
N LYS A 171 -12.08 35.87 -14.73
CA LYS A 171 -13.50 35.93 -15.11
C LYS A 171 -14.16 37.30 -14.90
N MET A 172 -13.55 38.15 -14.08
CA MET A 172 -14.06 39.44 -13.66
C MET A 172 -12.88 40.42 -13.53
N VAL A 173 -13.05 41.66 -14.00
CA VAL A 173 -12.10 42.76 -13.78
C VAL A 173 -12.92 43.99 -13.40
N ASP A 174 -12.65 44.57 -12.24
CA ASP A 174 -13.37 45.75 -11.71
C ASP A 174 -14.91 45.58 -11.70
N GLY A 175 -15.38 44.38 -11.33
CA GLY A 175 -16.81 44.05 -11.32
C GLY A 175 -17.41 43.81 -12.70
N ILE A 176 -16.64 43.92 -13.78
CA ILE A 176 -17.09 43.69 -15.15
C ILE A 176 -16.73 42.27 -15.60
N PRO A 177 -17.70 41.47 -16.08
CA PRO A 177 -17.44 40.15 -16.67
C PRO A 177 -16.47 40.25 -17.87
N LYS A 178 -15.32 39.59 -17.79
CA LYS A 178 -14.31 39.52 -18.86
C LYS A 178 -13.67 38.14 -18.90
N ALA A 179 -13.33 37.65 -20.09
CA ALA A 179 -12.61 36.40 -20.28
C ALA A 179 -11.87 36.38 -21.62
N LYS A 180 -10.86 35.50 -21.73
CA LYS A 180 -10.20 35.19 -23.02
C LYS A 180 -11.13 34.35 -23.91
N ARG A 181 -10.79 34.25 -25.21
CA ARG A 181 -11.48 33.37 -26.16
C ARG A 181 -11.52 31.92 -25.64
N GLY A 182 -12.66 31.25 -25.79
CA GLY A 182 -12.87 29.87 -25.33
C GLY A 182 -13.23 29.74 -23.83
N ARG A 183 -13.52 30.84 -23.13
CA ARG A 183 -13.97 30.87 -21.74
C ARG A 183 -15.19 31.80 -21.59
N LEU A 184 -16.17 31.40 -20.77
CA LEU A 184 -17.34 32.23 -20.47
C LEU A 184 -16.95 33.36 -19.50
N PRO A 185 -17.25 34.64 -19.76
CA PRO A 185 -17.03 35.71 -18.77
C PRO A 185 -18.04 35.59 -17.61
N GLY A 186 -17.69 36.12 -16.44
CA GLY A 186 -18.58 36.14 -15.27
C GLY A 186 -18.33 35.01 -14.27
N ILE A 187 -18.82 35.21 -13.04
CA ILE A 187 -18.83 34.18 -11.99
C ILE A 187 -19.80 33.08 -12.44
N VAL A 188 -19.32 31.84 -12.44
CA VAL A 188 -20.14 30.66 -12.71
C VAL A 188 -20.47 30.02 -11.38
N GLU A 189 -21.76 30.02 -11.00
CA GLU A 189 -22.21 29.31 -9.81
C GLU A 189 -22.14 27.81 -10.04
N ASN A 190 -21.55 27.09 -9.07
CA ASN A 190 -21.56 25.64 -9.06
C ASN A 190 -22.04 25.18 -7.68
N PRO A 191 -23.23 24.57 -7.57
CA PRO A 191 -23.80 24.19 -6.28
C PRO A 191 -23.00 23.08 -5.58
N LEU A 192 -22.11 22.38 -6.29
CA LEU A 192 -21.22 21.36 -5.72
C LEU A 192 -19.93 21.96 -5.14
N LEU A 193 -19.60 23.22 -5.45
CA LEU A 193 -18.41 23.88 -4.94
C LEU A 193 -18.74 24.66 -3.66
N ARG A 194 -17.86 24.54 -2.66
CA ARG A 194 -17.88 25.39 -1.47
C ARG A 194 -16.73 26.39 -1.55
N ARG A 195 -17.00 27.64 -1.18
CA ARG A 195 -15.96 28.66 -1.05
C ARG A 195 -15.07 28.29 0.13
N VAL A 196 -13.80 28.00 -0.16
CA VAL A 196 -12.76 27.75 0.84
C VAL A 196 -11.84 28.97 0.81
N LEU A 197 -11.99 29.85 1.80
CA LEU A 197 -11.11 31.00 2.06
C LEU A 197 -10.58 30.89 3.47
#